data_AF-A0A1S8CQ15-F1
#
_entry.id   AF-A0A1S8CQ15-F1
#
_cell.length_a   1.000
_cell.length_b   1.000
_cell.length_c   1.000
_cell.angle_alpha   90.00
_cell.angle_beta   90.00
_cell.angle_gamma   90.00
#
_symmetry.space_group_name_H-M   'P 1'
#
loop_
_entity.id
_entity.type
_entity.pdbx_description
1 polymer ?
#
loop_
_entity_poly.entity_id
_entity_poly.type
_entity_poly.pdbx_seq_one_letter_code
_entity_poly.pdbx_strand_id
1 'polypeptide(L)' 'MQNETVEYYKNLDTTNAKLVQPAIIKKLRERQREVAYSALDMDVLTWLSTQDVDTKKHINEVIRHFMAVKTN' A
#
# COMPACT_ATOMS: atom_id res chain seq x y z
N MET A 1 -3.08 -31.86 23.70
CA MET A 1 -2.87 -31.36 22.32
C MET A 1 -3.85 -30.25 21.92
N GLN A 2 -5.17 -30.46 21.76
CA GLN A 2 -6.09 -29.36 21.34
C GLN A 2 -6.28 -28.26 22.39
N ASN A 3 -6.33 -28.59 23.68
CA ASN A 3 -6.57 -27.61 24.75
C ASN A 3 -5.37 -26.68 25.00
N GLU A 4 -4.14 -27.18 24.82
CA GLU A 4 -2.91 -26.39 25.02
C GLU A 4 -2.72 -25.33 23.94
N THR A 5 -3.16 -25.61 22.70
CA THR A 5 -3.07 -24.65 21.60
C THR A 5 -4.01 -23.46 21.83
N VAL A 6 -5.19 -23.70 22.41
CA VAL A 6 -6.18 -22.66 22.68
C VAL A 6 -5.74 -21.72 23.80
N GLU A 7 -5.09 -22.25 24.85
CA GLU A 7 -4.52 -21.40 25.92
C GLU A 7 -3.36 -20.54 25.43
N TYR A 8 -2.50 -21.05 24.54
CA TYR A 8 -1.40 -20.29 23.95
C TYR A 8 -1.88 -19.01 23.24
N TYR A 9 -2.98 -19.09 22.48
CA TYR A 9 -3.52 -17.91 21.79
C TYR A 9 -4.27 -16.94 22.70
N LYS A 10 -4.82 -17.39 23.83
CA LYS A 10 -5.51 -16.50 24.80
C LYS A 10 -4.55 -15.55 25.51
N ASN A 11 -3.30 -15.97 25.71
CA ASN A 11 -2.28 -15.20 26.42
C ASN A 11 -1.20 -14.66 25.47
N LEU A 12 -1.46 -14.62 24.16
CA LEU A 12 -0.50 -14.15 23.18
C LEU A 12 -0.35 -12.63 23.28
N ASP A 13 0.73 -12.18 23.91
CA ASP A 13 1.12 -10.78 23.95
C ASP A 13 1.83 -10.37 22.64
N THR A 14 1.12 -9.62 21.80
CA THR A 14 1.63 -9.13 20.51
C THR A 14 2.30 -7.76 20.60
N THR A 15 2.41 -7.17 21.79
CA THR A 15 2.90 -5.78 21.97
C THR A 15 4.33 -5.60 21.47
N ASN A 16 5.17 -6.64 21.60
CA ASN A 16 6.56 -6.66 21.12
C ASN A 16 6.76 -7.55 19.87
N ALA A 17 5.67 -7.93 19.18
CA ALA A 17 5.77 -8.77 17.99
C ALA A 17 6.52 -8.03 16.89
N LYS A 18 7.60 -8.64 16.39
CA LYS A 18 8.32 -8.12 15.22
C LYS A 18 7.35 -8.12 14.04
N LEU A 19 7.14 -6.97 13.42
CA LEU A 19 6.32 -6.85 12.22
C LEU A 19 6.99 -7.64 11.09
N VAL A 20 6.62 -8.91 10.91
CA VAL A 20 7.14 -9.74 9.83
C VAL A 20 6.25 -9.50 8.61
N GLN A 21 6.74 -8.70 7.66
CA GLN A 21 6.05 -8.58 6.38
C GLN A 21 6.35 -9.83 5.55
N PRO A 22 5.33 -10.65 5.20
CA PRO A 22 5.55 -11.83 4.37
C PRO A 22 6.17 -11.43 3.03
N ALA A 23 7.13 -12.22 2.54
CA ALA A 23 7.84 -11.93 1.28
C ALA A 23 6.89 -11.72 0.09
N ILE A 24 5.73 -12.38 0.09
CA ILE A 24 4.68 -12.22 -0.92
C ILE A 24 4.08 -10.80 -0.88
N ILE A 25 3.80 -10.26 0.31
CA ILE A 25 3.27 -8.89 0.46
C ILE A 25 4.31 -7.87 0.01
N LYS A 26 5.60 -8.10 0.32
CA LYS A 26 6.70 -7.25 -0.17
C LYS A 26 6.77 -7.23 -1.70
N LYS A 27 6.75 -8.41 -2.34
CA LYS A 27 6.75 -8.55 -3.80
C LYS A 27 5.52 -7.92 -4.46
N LEU A 28 4.34 -8.03 -3.85
CA LEU A 28 3.13 -7.39 -4.35
C LEU A 28 3.22 -5.87 -4.29
N ARG A 29 3.78 -5.30 -3.22
CA ARG A 29 4.04 -3.85 -3.13
C ARG A 29 5.11 -3.37 -4.10
N GLU A 30 6.14 -4.17 -4.36
CA GLU A 30 7.16 -3.87 -5.37
C GLU A 30 6.55 -3.85 -6.77
N ARG A 31 5.76 -4.86 -7.14
CA ARG A 31 5.03 -4.87 -8.42
C ARG A 31 4.01 -3.73 -8.55
N GLN A 32 3.27 -3.42 -7.48
CA GLN A 32 2.38 -2.25 -7.48
C GLN A 32 3.13 -0.95 -7.70
N ARG A 33 4.32 -0.81 -7.10
CA ARG A 33 5.20 0.34 -7.34
C ARG A 33 5.67 0.35 -8.80
N GLU A 34 6.20 -0.74 -9.32
CA GLU A 34 6.65 -0.84 -10.72
C GLU A 34 5.54 -0.49 -11.72
N VAL A 35 4.31 -0.98 -11.50
CA VAL A 35 3.15 -0.62 -12.33
C VAL A 35 2.79 0.86 -12.17
N ALA A 36 2.83 1.41 -10.96
CA ALA A 36 2.60 2.84 -10.74
C ALA A 36 3.67 3.72 -11.40
N TYR A 37 4.94 3.28 -11.44
CA TYR A 37 6.02 3.95 -12.16
C TYR A 37 5.86 3.85 -13.69
N SER A 38 5.11 2.87 -14.21
CA SER A 38 4.85 2.74 -15.65
C SER A 38 3.67 3.57 -16.16
N ALA A 39 2.82 4.06 -15.26
CA ALA A 39 1.58 4.76 -15.63
C ALA A 39 1.77 6.26 -15.89
N LEU A 40 2.86 6.84 -15.37
CA LEU A 40 3.19 8.26 -15.48
C LEU A 40 4.64 8.43 -15.89
N ASP A 41 4.93 9.44 -16.70
CA ASP A 41 6.28 9.77 -17.10
C ASP A 41 7.17 10.14 -15.89
N MET A 42 8.47 9.90 -16.03
CA MET A 42 9.45 10.10 -14.95
C MET A 42 9.55 11.54 -14.46
N ASP A 43 9.33 12.52 -15.34
CA ASP A 43 9.28 13.94 -15.02
C ASP A 43 8.04 14.29 -14.19
N VAL A 44 6.88 13.72 -14.54
CA VAL A 44 5.63 13.84 -13.78
C VAL A 44 5.79 13.24 -12.38
N LEU A 45 6.42 12.06 -12.27
CA LEU A 45 6.68 11.41 -10.99
C LEU A 45 7.67 12.22 -10.13
N THR A 46 8.69 12.79 -10.75
CA THR A 46 9.64 13.67 -10.08
C THR A 46 8.94 14.92 -9.56
N TRP A 47 8.12 15.57 -10.38
CA TRP A 47 7.32 16.72 -9.98
C TRP A 47 6.34 16.37 -8.83
N LEU A 48 5.61 15.25 -8.95
CA LEU A 48 4.72 14.76 -7.90
C LEU A 48 5.45 14.52 -6.57
N SER A 49 6.69 14.05 -6.61
CA SER A 49 7.47 13.81 -5.39
C SER A 49 7.69 15.09 -4.57
N THR A 50 7.81 16.24 -5.24
CA THR A 50 8.05 17.56 -4.63
C THR A 50 6.81 18.22 -4.03
N GLN A 51 5.61 17.70 -4.32
CA GLN A 51 4.36 18.29 -3.84
C GLN A 51 4.07 17.96 -2.37
N ASP A 52 3.31 18.82 -1.70
CA ASP A 52 2.81 18.58 -0.35
C ASP A 52 1.72 17.48 -0.33
N VAL A 53 1.36 17.05 0.88
CA VAL A 53 0.43 15.92 1.09
C VAL A 53 -0.99 16.23 0.59
N ASP A 54 -1.46 17.46 0.77
CA ASP A 54 -2.82 17.86 0.39
C ASP A 54 -2.94 17.95 -1.13
N THR A 55 -1.92 18.52 -1.79
CA THR A 55 -1.83 18.55 -3.25
C THR A 55 -1.79 17.13 -3.84
N LYS A 56 -1.00 16.22 -3.26
CA LYS A 56 -0.97 14.80 -3.67
C LYS A 56 -2.33 14.13 -3.53
N LYS A 57 -3.07 14.43 -2.46
CA LYS A 57 -4.42 13.88 -2.23
C LYS A 57 -5.40 14.38 -3.29
N HIS A 58 -5.39 15.68 -3.58
CA HIS A 58 -6.24 16.27 -4.61
C HIS A 58 -5.98 15.69 -6.00
N ILE A 59 -4.71 15.55 -6.39
CA ILE A 59 -4.33 14.95 -7.68
C ILE A 59 -4.85 13.52 -7.80
N ASN A 60 -4.75 12.71 -6.73
CA ASN A 60 -5.28 11.35 -6.74
C ASN A 60 -6.82 11.32 -6.93
N GLU A 61 -7.55 12.26 -6.34
CA GLU A 61 -9.00 12.38 -6.53
C GLU A 61 -9.35 12.74 -7.97
N VAL A 62 -8.64 13.69 -8.57
CA VAL A 62 -8.80 14.09 -9.97
C VAL A 62 -8.51 12.93 -10.92
N ILE A 63 -7.41 12.20 -10.73
CA ILE A 63 -7.07 11.01 -11.53
C ILE A 63 -8.18 9.96 -11.42
N ARG A 64 -8.67 9.67 -10.21
CA ARG A 64 -9.79 8.72 -10.01
C ARG A 64 -11.05 9.17 -10.72
N HIS A 65 -11.37 10.46 -10.68
CA HIS A 65 -12.53 11.02 -11.36
C HIS A 65 -12.42 10.83 -12.88
N PHE A 66 -11.29 11.18 -13.49
CA PHE A 66 -11.08 10.97 -14.92
C PHE A 66 -11.16 9.49 -15.33
N MET A 67 -10.60 8.60 -14.51
CA MET A 67 -10.72 7.16 -14.77
C MET A 67 -12.19 6.69 -14.70
N ALA A 68 -12.95 7.16 -13.71
CA ALA A 68 -14.37 6.82 -13.59
C ALA A 68 -15.18 7.33 -14.80
N VAL A 69 -14.93 8.57 -15.26
CA VAL A 69 -15.61 9.14 -16.44
C VAL A 69 -15.28 8.34 -17.71
N LYS A 70 -14.02 7.94 -17.91
CA LYS A 70 -13.61 7.16 -19.10
C LYS A 70 -14.18 5.74 -19.14
N THR A 71 -14.58 5.20 -17.99
CA THR A 71 -15.11 3.83 -17.87
C THR A 71 -16.63 3.76 -18.08
N ASN A 72 -17.30 4.92 -18.14
CA ASN A 72 -18.72 5.04 -18.54
C ASN A 72 -18.83 5.30 -20.05
#